data_AF-A0A6C0IG89-F1
#
_entry.id   AF-A0A6C0IG89-F1
#
_cell.length_a   1.000
_cell.length_b   1.000
_cell.length_c   1.000
_cell.angle_alpha   90.00
_cell.angle_beta   90.00
_cell.angle_gamma   90.00
#
_symmetry.space_group_name_H-M   'P 1'
#
loop_
_entity.id
_entity.type
_entity.pdbx_description
1 polymer ?
#
loop_
_entity_poly.entity_id
_entity_poly.type
_entity_poly.pdbx_seq_one_letter_code
_entity_poly.pdbx_strand_id
1 'polypeptide(L)'
;MEKRLTKKANEYFKEFKDNIKDKAEKMGLTKNEHVNQLIQYIYDHDPLCFNKEDFQKRKRVKNVVPLFDRCCAKRASCEQCTRRKKNGSEYCGTHVKGTPHGIVQSQEESKNTTQKIEVYAKDIQGIVYYIDSNNNVYQTEDIIKNKINPKIIAKYVRNGEHFSIPEFNI
;
A
#
# COMPACT_ATOMS: atom_id res chain seq x y z
N MET A 1 -28.56 -7.36 -8.10
CA MET A 1 -28.09 -8.50 -7.28
C MET A 1 -28.48 -8.32 -5.81
N GLU A 2 -28.26 -7.13 -5.25
CA GLU A 2 -28.60 -6.74 -3.86
C GLU A 2 -30.07 -7.03 -3.48
N LYS A 3 -31.03 -6.55 -4.29
CA LYS A 3 -32.47 -6.79 -4.05
C LYS A 3 -32.85 -8.28 -3.98
N ARG A 4 -32.22 -9.12 -4.81
CA ARG A 4 -32.48 -10.56 -4.84
C ARG A 4 -31.95 -11.26 -3.59
N LEU A 5 -30.75 -10.88 -3.14
CA LEU A 5 -30.14 -11.44 -1.92
C LEU A 5 -30.88 -10.97 -0.67
N THR A 6 -31.26 -9.69 -0.61
CA THR A 6 -32.08 -9.13 0.47
C THR A 6 -33.41 -9.88 0.57
N LYS A 7 -34.09 -10.11 -0.57
CA LYS A 7 -35.33 -10.88 -0.60
C LYS A 7 -35.14 -12.31 -0.06
N LYS A 8 -34.09 -13.02 -0.51
CA LYS A 8 -33.79 -14.38 -0.04
C LYS A 8 -33.46 -14.43 1.45
N ALA A 9 -32.70 -13.45 1.96
CA ALA A 9 -32.38 -13.35 3.38
C ALA A 9 -33.63 -13.09 4.22
N ASN A 10 -34.49 -12.17 3.77
CA ASN A 10 -35.75 -11.85 4.47
C ASN A 10 -36.73 -13.02 4.47
N GLU A 11 -36.84 -13.77 3.37
CA GLU A 11 -37.64 -15.00 3.31
C GLU A 11 -37.14 -16.04 4.31
N TYR A 12 -35.82 -16.27 4.36
CA TYR A 12 -35.21 -17.19 5.33
C TYR A 12 -35.43 -16.74 6.79
N PHE A 13 -35.23 -15.47 7.10
CA PHE A 13 -35.47 -14.95 8.45
C PHE A 13 -36.95 -15.02 8.83
N LYS A 14 -37.87 -14.79 7.89
CA LYS A 14 -39.30 -14.94 8.15
C LYS A 14 -39.63 -16.39 8.52
N GLU A 15 -39.18 -17.34 7.70
CA GLU A 15 -39.37 -18.78 7.98
C GLU A 15 -38.73 -19.19 9.33
N PHE A 16 -37.56 -18.62 9.67
CA PHE A 16 -36.93 -18.84 10.96
C PHE A 16 -37.76 -18.31 12.14
N LYS A 17 -38.29 -17.08 12.04
CA LYS A 17 -39.16 -16.47 13.05
C LYS A 17 -40.48 -17.27 13.20
N ASP A 18 -41.05 -17.73 12.10
CA ASP A 18 -42.26 -18.58 12.08
C ASP A 18 -41.99 -19.92 12.78
N ASN A 19 -40.87 -20.58 12.46
CA ASN A 19 -40.47 -21.85 13.10
C ASN A 19 -40.27 -21.72 14.62
N ILE A 20 -39.73 -20.59 15.11
CA ILE A 20 -39.60 -20.34 16.55
C ILE A 20 -40.98 -20.26 17.21
N LYS A 21 -41.92 -19.53 16.57
CA LYS A 21 -43.29 -19.39 17.06
C LYS A 21 -43.99 -20.76 17.11
N ASP A 22 -43.91 -21.53 16.03
CA ASP A 22 -44.51 -22.87 15.95
C ASP A 22 -43.93 -23.82 17.01
N LYS A 23 -42.63 -23.71 17.30
CA LYS A 23 -42.00 -24.51 18.35
C LYS A 23 -42.45 -24.09 19.75
N ALA A 24 -42.61 -22.79 19.99
CA ALA A 24 -43.15 -22.28 21.25
C ALA A 24 -44.61 -22.73 21.46
N GLU A 25 -45.42 -22.76 20.40
CA GLU A 25 -46.79 -23.30 20.41
C GLU A 25 -46.80 -24.81 20.72
N LYS A 26 -45.96 -25.60 20.04
CA LYS A 26 -45.84 -27.05 20.28
C LYS A 26 -45.38 -27.39 21.71
N MET A 27 -44.59 -26.53 22.33
CA MET A 27 -44.15 -26.68 23.72
C MET A 27 -45.17 -26.17 24.74
N GLY A 28 -46.31 -25.62 24.29
CA GLY A 28 -47.36 -25.08 25.18
C GLY A 28 -46.95 -23.81 25.94
N LEU A 29 -45.89 -23.12 25.49
CA LEU A 29 -45.31 -21.96 26.16
C LEU A 29 -46.08 -20.65 25.91
N THR A 30 -47.06 -20.66 24.99
CA THR A 30 -47.83 -19.48 24.57
C THR A 30 -48.76 -18.91 25.64
N LYS A 31 -49.00 -19.64 26.74
CA LYS A 31 -49.74 -19.13 27.90
C LYS A 31 -48.89 -18.20 28.77
N ASN A 32 -47.57 -18.19 28.60
CA ASN A 32 -46.69 -17.34 29.39
C ASN A 32 -46.50 -15.98 28.71
N GLU A 33 -46.89 -14.91 29.41
CA GLU A 33 -46.84 -13.53 28.92
C GLU A 33 -45.42 -13.09 28.56
N HIS A 34 -44.40 -13.55 29.31
CA HIS A 34 -42.99 -13.27 29.03
C HIS A 34 -42.51 -13.91 27.73
N VAL A 35 -43.05 -15.09 27.37
CA VAL A 35 -42.71 -15.75 26.10
C VAL A 35 -43.33 -15.00 24.93
N ASN A 36 -44.54 -14.48 25.09
CA ASN A 36 -45.18 -13.67 24.06
C ASN A 36 -44.44 -12.34 23.84
N GLN A 37 -43.96 -11.70 24.92
CA GLN A 37 -43.07 -10.53 24.83
C GLN A 37 -41.77 -10.85 24.08
N LEU A 38 -41.16 -12.01 24.35
CA LEU A 38 -39.95 -12.45 23.64
C LEU A 38 -40.20 -12.72 22.16
N ILE A 39 -41.33 -13.37 21.82
CA ILE A 39 -41.72 -13.60 20.43
C ILE A 39 -41.91 -12.26 19.73
N GLN A 40 -42.63 -11.32 20.33
CA GLN A 40 -42.82 -9.98 19.76
C GLN A 40 -41.48 -9.28 19.49
N TYR A 41 -40.56 -9.30 20.47
CA TYR A 41 -39.21 -8.76 20.30
C TYR A 41 -38.45 -9.39 19.11
N ILE A 42 -38.58 -10.71 18.91
CA ILE A 42 -37.96 -11.40 17.77
C ILE A 42 -38.57 -10.94 16.43
N TYR A 43 -39.88 -10.71 16.38
CA TYR A 43 -40.55 -10.24 15.17
C TYR A 43 -40.21 -8.78 14.85
N ASP A 44 -40.13 -7.93 15.86
CA ASP A 44 -39.79 -6.52 15.74
C ASP A 44 -38.31 -6.27 15.38
N HIS A 45 -37.44 -7.29 15.51
CA HIS A 45 -36.04 -7.15 15.11
C HIS A 45 -35.90 -6.82 13.62
N ASP A 46 -35.09 -5.79 13.36
CA ASP A 46 -34.84 -5.24 12.02
C ASP A 46 -34.36 -6.30 11.00
N PRO A 47 -34.81 -6.18 9.74
CA PRO A 47 -34.36 -7.06 8.66
C PRO A 47 -32.91 -6.79 8.27
N LEU A 48 -32.22 -7.84 7.83
CA LEU A 48 -30.86 -7.71 7.31
C LEU A 48 -30.86 -6.97 5.97
N CYS A 49 -30.27 -5.79 5.94
CA CYS A 49 -30.11 -4.97 4.73
C CYS A 49 -28.67 -5.04 4.22
N PHE A 50 -28.48 -5.43 2.96
CA PHE A 50 -27.18 -5.37 2.30
C PHE A 50 -26.96 -4.00 1.67
N ASN A 51 -25.83 -3.38 1.98
CA ASN A 51 -25.42 -2.10 1.44
C ASN A 51 -24.48 -2.26 0.24
N LYS A 52 -24.28 -1.19 -0.53
CA LYS A 52 -23.37 -1.18 -1.68
C LYS A 52 -21.93 -1.58 -1.30
N GLU A 53 -21.53 -1.30 -0.07
CA GLU A 53 -20.21 -1.62 0.47
C GLU A 53 -19.98 -3.13 0.59
N ASP A 54 -21.03 -3.92 0.86
CA ASP A 54 -20.96 -5.38 0.97
C ASP A 54 -20.64 -6.04 -0.38
N PHE A 55 -20.96 -5.36 -1.48
CA PHE A 55 -20.70 -5.84 -2.84
C PHE A 55 -19.45 -5.23 -3.47
N GLN A 56 -18.83 -4.24 -2.82
CA GLN A 56 -17.60 -3.65 -3.31
C GLN A 56 -16.42 -4.57 -3.00
N LYS A 57 -15.77 -5.09 -4.06
CA LYS A 57 -14.43 -5.68 -3.90
C LYS A 57 -13.51 -4.60 -3.36
N ARG A 58 -13.01 -4.80 -2.13
CA ARG A 58 -12.04 -3.90 -1.51
C ARG A 58 -10.86 -3.71 -2.47
N LYS A 59 -10.74 -2.51 -3.03
CA LYS A 59 -9.61 -2.16 -3.88
C LYS A 59 -8.44 -1.88 -2.95
N ARG A 60 -7.54 -2.86 -2.76
CA ARG A 60 -6.29 -2.62 -2.04
C ARG A 60 -5.56 -1.47 -2.74
N VAL A 61 -5.24 -0.42 -1.98
CA VAL A 61 -4.37 0.67 -2.47
C VAL A 61 -3.07 0.02 -2.93
N LYS A 62 -2.76 0.15 -4.22
CA LYS A 62 -1.52 -0.36 -4.77
C LYS A 62 -0.44 0.65 -4.40
N ASN A 63 0.40 0.31 -3.42
CA ASN A 63 1.64 1.08 -3.20
C ASN A 63 2.50 0.95 -4.45
N VAL A 64 2.83 2.09 -5.05
CA VAL A 64 3.67 2.15 -6.24
C VAL A 64 5.10 1.81 -5.82
N VAL A 65 5.65 0.73 -6.37
CA VAL A 65 7.07 0.40 -6.18
C VAL A 65 7.90 1.37 -7.05
N PRO A 66 8.93 2.04 -6.51
CA PRO A 66 9.84 2.87 -7.30
C PRO A 66 10.49 2.07 -8.43
N LEU A 67 10.79 2.72 -9.57
CA LEU A 67 11.30 2.03 -10.78
C LEU A 67 12.58 1.21 -10.51
N PHE A 68 13.52 1.75 -9.74
CA PHE A 68 14.78 1.07 -9.40
C PHE A 68 14.58 -0.23 -8.60
N ASP A 69 13.51 -0.29 -7.82
CA ASP A 69 13.11 -1.43 -6.99
C ASP A 69 12.20 -2.42 -7.74
N ARG A 70 11.80 -2.13 -8.98
CA ARG A 70 10.91 -3.01 -9.76
C ARG A 70 11.67 -4.11 -10.46
N CYS A 71 11.11 -5.31 -10.41
CA CYS A 71 11.58 -6.46 -11.17
C CYS A 71 11.85 -6.12 -12.64
N CYS A 72 13.01 -6.52 -13.15
CA CYS A 72 13.41 -6.25 -14.54
C CYS A 72 12.69 -7.15 -15.57
N ALA A 73 12.00 -8.21 -15.14
CA ALA A 73 11.29 -9.11 -16.05
C ALA A 73 10.03 -8.47 -16.64
N LYS A 74 9.64 -8.93 -17.83
CA LYS A 74 8.39 -8.53 -18.51
C LYS A 74 7.27 -9.53 -18.24
N ARG A 75 6.03 -9.04 -18.22
CA ARG A 75 4.81 -9.88 -18.21
C ARG A 75 4.50 -10.36 -19.64
N ALA A 76 3.52 -11.26 -19.77
CA ALA A 76 2.98 -11.67 -21.07
C ALA A 76 2.45 -10.49 -21.92
N SER A 77 2.11 -9.35 -21.29
CA SER A 77 1.77 -8.10 -21.97
C SER A 77 2.98 -7.30 -22.47
N CYS A 78 4.20 -7.85 -22.39
CA CYS A 78 5.47 -7.17 -22.67
C CYS A 78 5.81 -5.97 -21.77
N GLU A 79 4.97 -5.66 -20.77
CA GLU A 79 5.22 -4.60 -19.79
C GLU A 79 6.16 -5.06 -18.67
N GLN A 80 6.95 -4.14 -18.13
CA GLN A 80 7.80 -4.39 -16.96
C GLN A 80 6.97 -4.84 -15.76
N CYS A 81 7.45 -5.86 -15.05
CA CYS A 81 6.83 -6.35 -13.85
C CYS A 81 6.80 -5.29 -12.74
N THR A 82 5.59 -4.91 -12.28
CA THR A 82 5.42 -3.91 -11.21
C THR A 82 5.73 -4.41 -9.79
N ARG A 83 6.29 -5.61 -9.62
CA ARG A 83 6.58 -6.20 -8.31
C ARG A 83 7.99 -5.81 -7.86
N ARG A 84 8.21 -5.69 -6.54
CA ARG A 84 9.53 -5.40 -5.98
C ARG A 84 10.51 -6.56 -6.23
N LYS A 85 11.77 -6.21 -6.54
CA LYS A 85 12.91 -7.13 -6.64
C LYS A 85 13.13 -7.87 -5.31
N LYS A 86 13.66 -9.09 -5.38
CA LYS A 86 14.13 -9.81 -4.18
C LYS A 86 15.54 -9.31 -3.85
N ASN A 87 15.91 -9.25 -2.57
CA ASN A 87 17.25 -8.85 -2.16
C ASN A 87 18.30 -9.74 -2.84
N GLY A 88 19.30 -9.12 -3.48
CA GLY A 88 20.34 -9.81 -4.24
C GLY A 88 19.90 -10.35 -5.61
N SER A 89 18.73 -9.99 -6.11
CA SER A 89 18.23 -10.40 -7.43
C SER A 89 17.59 -9.23 -8.18
N GLU A 90 17.71 -9.24 -9.50
CA GLU A 90 17.04 -8.26 -10.37
C GLU A 90 15.55 -8.57 -10.59
N TYR A 91 15.09 -9.72 -10.09
CA TYR A 91 13.75 -10.23 -10.33
C TYR A 91 12.94 -10.37 -9.03
N CYS A 92 11.62 -10.31 -9.14
CA CYS A 92 10.72 -10.60 -8.02
C CYS A 92 10.64 -12.12 -7.79
N GLY A 93 10.18 -12.54 -6.60
CA GLY A 93 10.16 -13.95 -6.22
C GLY A 93 9.45 -14.88 -7.21
N THR A 94 8.43 -14.41 -7.93
CA THR A 94 7.76 -15.22 -8.96
C THR A 94 8.55 -15.37 -10.25
N HIS A 95 9.30 -14.35 -10.66
CA HIS A 95 10.16 -14.47 -11.84
C HIS A 95 11.41 -15.29 -11.53
N VAL A 96 11.96 -15.19 -10.31
CA VAL A 96 13.06 -16.08 -9.85
C VAL A 96 12.63 -17.54 -9.82
N LYS A 97 11.41 -17.84 -9.36
CA LYS A 97 10.90 -19.21 -9.31
C LYS A 97 10.51 -19.74 -10.71
N GLY A 98 10.17 -18.83 -11.62
CA GLY A 98 9.68 -19.15 -12.97
C GLY A 98 10.74 -19.16 -14.06
N THR A 99 12.03 -19.06 -13.71
CA THR A 99 13.16 -19.17 -14.66
C THR A 99 13.85 -20.53 -14.53
N PRO A 100 13.53 -21.52 -15.38
CA PRO A 100 14.26 -22.79 -15.40
C PRO A 100 15.67 -22.58 -15.99
N HIS A 101 15.80 -21.98 -17.19
CA HIS A 101 17.08 -21.82 -17.90
C HIS A 101 17.04 -20.69 -18.97
N GLY A 102 17.20 -19.41 -18.60
CA GLY A 102 17.39 -18.39 -19.63
C GLY A 102 17.25 -16.95 -19.17
N ILE A 103 18.38 -16.25 -19.07
CA ILE A 103 18.41 -14.79 -19.10
C ILE A 103 18.72 -14.43 -20.55
N VAL A 104 17.77 -13.83 -21.27
CA VAL A 104 18.04 -13.27 -22.59
C VAL A 104 18.69 -11.91 -22.36
N GLN A 105 20.00 -11.81 -22.55
CA GLN A 105 20.69 -10.52 -22.61
C GLN A 105 20.30 -9.81 -23.90
N SER A 106 19.20 -9.06 -23.86
CA SER A 106 18.98 -8.00 -24.85
C SER A 106 19.95 -6.87 -24.51
N GLN A 107 20.99 -6.71 -25.32
CA GLN A 107 21.84 -5.52 -25.24
C GLN A 107 20.97 -4.27 -25.46
N GLU A 108 21.24 -3.24 -24.64
CA GLU A 108 20.58 -1.93 -24.59
C GLU A 108 19.30 -1.83 -23.74
N GLU A 109 19.42 -2.12 -22.45
CA GLU A 109 18.51 -1.50 -21.46
C GLU A 109 19.07 -0.13 -21.07
N SER A 110 18.25 0.90 -21.24
CA SER A 110 18.47 2.25 -20.73
C SER A 110 18.80 2.16 -19.23
N LYS A 111 20.09 2.28 -18.90
CA LYS A 111 20.57 2.30 -17.51
C LYS A 111 19.73 3.31 -16.75
N ASN A 112 19.11 2.89 -15.64
CA ASN A 112 18.38 3.80 -14.75
C ASN A 112 19.34 4.94 -14.36
N THR A 113 19.11 6.15 -14.88
CA THR A 113 19.96 7.33 -14.65
C THR A 113 19.66 8.02 -13.33
N THR A 114 18.68 7.53 -12.57
CA THR A 114 18.24 8.13 -11.31
C THR A 114 18.59 7.23 -10.13
N GLN A 115 19.38 7.77 -9.20
CA GLN A 115 19.77 7.12 -7.95
C GLN A 115 19.15 7.90 -6.79
N LYS A 116 18.69 7.18 -5.75
CA LYS A 116 18.28 7.81 -4.50
C LYS A 116 19.54 8.20 -3.72
N ILE A 117 19.68 9.48 -3.41
CA ILE A 117 20.78 10.01 -2.62
C ILE A 117 20.20 10.48 -1.28
N GLU A 118 20.87 10.13 -0.19
CA GLU A 118 20.55 10.63 1.15
C GLU A 118 21.42 11.85 1.44
N VAL A 119 20.78 12.94 1.85
CA VAL A 119 21.44 14.19 2.22
C VAL A 119 21.20 14.48 3.69
N TYR A 120 22.21 14.99 4.38
CA TYR A 120 22.13 15.40 5.78
C TYR A 120 22.45 16.89 5.90
N ALA A 121 21.83 17.54 6.90
CA ALA A 121 22.06 18.94 7.20
C ALA A 121 23.28 19.09 8.12
N LYS A 122 24.18 20.01 7.79
CA LYS A 122 25.38 20.31 8.56
C LYS A 122 25.55 21.82 8.74
N ASP A 123 25.74 22.25 9.97
CA ASP A 123 26.07 23.63 10.30
C ASP A 123 27.58 23.86 10.10
N ILE A 124 27.91 24.83 9.25
CA ILE A 124 29.27 25.31 9.02
C ILE A 124 29.23 26.83 9.15
N GLN A 125 29.93 27.37 10.15
CA GLN A 125 29.99 28.80 10.44
C GLN A 125 28.61 29.48 10.59
N GLY A 126 27.60 28.77 11.12
CA GLY A 126 26.26 29.31 11.36
C GLY A 126 25.33 29.24 10.14
N ILE A 127 25.78 28.64 9.03
CA ILE A 127 24.98 28.41 7.83
C ILE A 127 24.76 26.90 7.68
N VAL A 128 23.50 26.50 7.47
CA VAL A 128 23.13 25.10 7.28
C VAL A 128 23.27 24.70 5.81
N TYR A 129 24.13 23.72 5.56
CA TYR A 129 24.36 23.13 4.25
C TYR A 129 23.81 21.71 4.19
N TYR A 130 23.32 21.30 3.01
CA TYR A 130 22.87 19.93 2.74
C TYR A 130 23.95 19.18 1.97
N ILE A 131 24.45 18.09 2.54
CA ILE A 131 25.61 17.36 2.03
C ILE A 131 25.25 15.88 1.87
N ASP A 132 25.73 15.22 0.81
CA ASP A 132 25.62 13.76 0.63
C ASP A 132 26.85 12.99 1.14
N SER A 133 26.81 11.65 1.02
CA SER A 133 27.92 10.76 1.36
C SER A 133 29.16 10.93 0.46
N ASN A 134 29.02 11.59 -0.69
CA ASN A 134 30.10 11.86 -1.64
C ASN A 134 30.68 13.28 -1.45
N ASN A 135 30.28 13.98 -0.39
CA ASN A 135 30.67 15.35 -0.07
C ASN A 135 30.23 16.41 -1.10
N ASN A 136 29.14 16.16 -1.84
CA ASN A 136 28.51 17.16 -2.68
C ASN A 136 27.61 18.05 -1.81
N VAL A 137 27.78 19.37 -1.93
CA VAL A 137 26.94 20.38 -1.28
C VAL A 137 25.85 20.80 -2.25
N TYR A 138 24.59 20.70 -1.83
CA TYR A 138 23.43 21.00 -2.65
C TYR A 138 22.85 22.37 -2.35
N GLN A 139 22.21 22.97 -3.35
CA GLN A 139 21.43 24.19 -3.17
C GLN A 139 20.25 23.95 -2.24
N THR A 140 20.19 24.70 -1.14
CA THR A 140 19.17 24.57 -0.09
C THR A 140 17.73 24.66 -0.64
N GLU A 141 17.48 25.59 -1.57
CA GLU A 141 16.16 25.73 -2.18
C GLU A 141 15.72 24.48 -2.96
N ASP A 142 16.64 23.82 -3.67
CA ASP A 142 16.34 22.65 -4.48
C ASP A 142 16.01 21.44 -3.57
N ILE A 143 16.67 21.33 -2.42
CA ILE A 143 16.40 20.31 -1.40
C ILE A 143 15.05 20.56 -0.71
N ILE A 144 14.77 21.80 -0.29
CA ILE A 144 13.49 22.17 0.35
C ILE A 144 12.31 21.93 -0.60
N LYS A 145 12.48 22.21 -1.90
CA LYS A 145 11.45 22.00 -2.93
C LYS A 145 11.31 20.54 -3.39
N ASN A 146 12.09 19.60 -2.83
CA ASN A 146 12.16 18.19 -3.26
C ASN A 146 12.36 18.05 -4.78
N LYS A 147 13.22 18.89 -5.35
CA LYS A 147 13.47 18.91 -6.79
C LYS A 147 14.27 17.67 -7.22
N ILE A 148 13.86 17.07 -8.33
CA ILE A 148 14.58 15.95 -8.95
C ILE A 148 15.88 16.50 -9.58
N ASN A 149 17.02 15.86 -9.30
CA ASN A 149 18.37 16.32 -9.67
C ASN A 149 18.69 17.74 -9.13
N PRO A 150 18.77 17.91 -7.79
CA PRO A 150 19.11 19.20 -7.19
C PRO A 150 20.50 19.67 -7.62
N LYS A 151 20.68 20.99 -7.78
CA LYS A 151 21.94 21.57 -8.22
C LYS A 151 23.03 21.40 -7.15
N ILE A 152 24.16 20.83 -7.54
CA ILE A 152 25.38 20.81 -6.72
C ILE A 152 26.03 22.18 -6.87
N ILE A 153 26.26 22.84 -5.74
CA ILE A 153 26.83 24.19 -5.68
C ILE A 153 28.27 24.21 -5.23
N ALA A 154 28.74 23.17 -4.54
CA ALA A 154 30.12 23.04 -4.10
C ALA A 154 30.48 21.62 -3.67
N LYS A 155 31.76 21.41 -3.34
CA LYS A 155 32.25 20.21 -2.65
C LYS A 155 32.74 20.52 -1.26
N TYR A 156 32.35 19.66 -0.34
CA TYR A 156 32.74 19.69 1.06
C TYR A 156 34.09 18.97 1.22
N VAL A 157 35.04 19.62 1.88
CA VAL A 157 36.36 19.04 2.18
C VAL A 157 36.53 18.98 3.69
N ARG A 158 36.89 17.80 4.19
CA ARG A 158 37.20 17.57 5.61
C ARG A 158 38.70 17.37 5.78
N ASN A 159 39.39 18.39 6.28
CA ASN A 159 40.80 18.32 6.64
C ASN A 159 40.92 18.21 8.18
N GLY A 160 40.80 17.00 8.70
CA GLY A 160 40.88 16.73 10.15
C GLY A 160 39.70 17.34 10.92
N GLU A 161 39.99 18.33 11.77
CA GLU A 161 39.00 19.08 12.56
C GLU A 161 38.42 20.30 11.83
N HIS A 162 39.04 20.72 10.72
CA HIS A 162 38.59 21.88 9.97
C HIS A 162 37.68 21.47 8.81
N PHE A 163 36.54 22.15 8.73
CA PHE A 163 35.51 21.95 7.72
C PHE A 163 35.56 23.12 6.75
N SER A 164 35.85 22.84 5.47
CA SER A 164 35.99 23.87 4.45
C SER A 164 35.17 23.55 3.21
N ILE A 165 34.57 24.57 2.61
CA ILE A 165 33.99 24.56 1.27
C ILE A 165 34.84 25.52 0.41
N PRO A 166 35.82 25.00 -0.36
CA PRO A 166 36.80 25.81 -1.07
C PRO A 166 36.19 26.84 -2.04
N GLU A 167 35.05 26.51 -2.65
CA GLU A 167 34.36 27.40 -3.59
C GLU A 167 33.72 28.63 -2.92
N PHE A 168 33.51 28.60 -1.60
CA PHE A 168 33.03 29.75 -0.84
C PHE A 168 34.15 30.43 -0.04
N ASN A 169 35.42 29.99 -0.17
CA ASN A 169 36.55 30.43 0.68
C ASN A 169 36.27 30.29 2.19
N ILE A 170 35.58 29.21 2.57
CA ILE A 170 35.23 28.85 3.95
C ILE A 170 35.90 27.54 4.32
#